data_AF-A0A375IT39-F1
#
_entry.id   AF-A0A375IT39-F1
#
_cell.length_a   1.000
_cell.length_b   1.000
_cell.length_c   1.000
_cell.angle_alpha   90.00
_cell.angle_beta   90.00
_cell.angle_gamma   90.00
#
_symmetry.space_group_name_H-M   'P 1'
#
loop_
_entity.id
_entity.type
_entity.pdbx_description
1 polymer ?
#
loop_
_entity_poly.entity_id
_entity_poly.type
_entity_poly.pdbx_seq_one_letter_code
_entity_poly.pdbx_strand_id
1 'polypeptide(L)'
;MSLTSAQSAHVSKVFPECRADMARYLERGAKVAIYKQNECGPDVQPYAIAVAGTDFWIECCETPEAAVTLAGELGLKVIEVHP
;
A
#
# COMPACT_ATOMS: atom_id res chain seq x y z
N MET A 1 3.05 -19.07 1.71
CA MET A 1 2.46 -18.87 0.37
C MET A 1 3.44 -18.03 -0.43
N SER A 2 3.58 -18.24 -1.74
CA SER A 2 4.50 -17.41 -2.53
C SER A 2 3.80 -16.13 -2.99
N LEU A 3 4.50 -15.01 -2.98
CA LEU A 3 3.99 -13.75 -3.55
C LEU A 3 3.65 -13.92 -5.04
N THR A 4 2.64 -13.20 -5.51
CA THR A 4 2.37 -13.09 -6.95
C THR A 4 3.48 -12.29 -7.65
N SER A 5 3.53 -12.36 -8.98
CA SER A 5 4.48 -11.55 -9.76
C SER A 5 4.30 -10.05 -9.53
N ALA A 6 3.05 -9.58 -9.42
CA ALA A 6 2.74 -8.17 -9.14
C ALA A 6 3.22 -7.76 -7.74
N GLN A 7 2.95 -8.59 -6.72
CA GLN A 7 3.41 -8.34 -5.35
C GLN A 7 4.94 -8.35 -5.25
N SER A 8 5.61 -9.29 -5.91
CA SER A 8 7.08 -9.38 -5.92
C SER A 8 7.71 -8.18 -6.62
N ALA A 9 7.11 -7.71 -7.72
CA ALA A 9 7.52 -6.50 -8.39
C ALA A 9 7.34 -5.27 -7.48
N HIS A 10 6.25 -5.18 -6.72
CA HIS A 10 6.03 -4.10 -5.76
C HIS A 10 7.07 -4.10 -4.64
N VAL A 11 7.34 -5.26 -4.03
CA VAL A 11 8.40 -5.41 -3.01
C VAL A 11 9.76 -4.99 -3.53
N SER A 12 10.07 -5.23 -4.81
CA SER A 12 11.37 -4.86 -5.36
C SER A 12 11.55 -3.34 -5.50
N LYS A 13 10.46 -2.57 -5.62
CA LYS A 13 10.48 -1.11 -5.78
C LYS A 13 10.69 -0.35 -4.48
N VAL A 14 10.28 -0.93 -3.35
CA VAL A 14 10.44 -0.27 -2.04
C VAL A 14 11.86 -0.36 -1.51
N PHE A 15 12.18 0.49 -0.54
CA PHE A 15 13.47 0.51 0.13
C PHE A 15 13.83 -0.87 0.69
N PRO A 16 15.10 -1.33 0.57
CA PRO A 16 15.52 -2.67 0.97
C PRO A 16 15.10 -3.08 2.39
N GLU A 17 15.15 -2.15 3.33
CA GLU A 17 14.76 -2.33 4.73
C GLU A 17 13.26 -2.62 4.91
N CYS A 18 12.40 -2.09 4.03
CA CYS A 18 10.96 -2.29 4.08
C CYS A 18 10.50 -3.58 3.38
N ARG A 19 11.37 -4.24 2.59
CA ARG A 19 10.98 -5.35 1.70
C ARG A 19 10.40 -6.54 2.45
N ALA A 20 10.98 -6.89 3.60
CA ALA A 20 10.52 -8.02 4.41
C ALA A 20 9.11 -7.79 4.95
N ASP A 21 8.85 -6.61 5.50
CA ASP A 21 7.53 -6.24 6.03
C ASP A 21 6.50 -6.07 4.91
N MET A 22 6.88 -5.43 3.80
CA MET A 22 6.04 -5.31 2.60
C MET A 22 5.61 -6.70 2.10
N ALA A 23 6.56 -7.61 1.91
CA ALA A 23 6.28 -8.98 1.48
C ALA A 23 5.30 -9.67 2.45
N ARG A 24 5.52 -9.52 3.75
CA ARG A 24 4.65 -10.12 4.77
C ARG A 24 3.21 -9.57 4.72
N TYR A 25 3.02 -8.27 4.52
CA TYR A 25 1.68 -7.69 4.42
C TYR A 25 0.95 -8.11 3.13
N LEU A 26 1.67 -8.13 2.01
CA LEU A 26 1.12 -8.58 0.72
C LEU A 26 0.75 -10.07 0.75
N GLU A 27 1.62 -10.93 1.29
CA GLU A 27 1.36 -12.37 1.41
C GLU A 27 0.09 -12.65 2.23
N ARG A 28 -0.16 -11.85 3.27
CA ARG A 28 -1.32 -12.00 4.17
C ARG A 28 -2.61 -11.38 3.62
N GLY A 29 -2.54 -10.65 2.51
CA GLY A 29 -3.68 -9.86 2.01
C GLY A 29 -4.17 -8.89 3.08
N ALA A 30 -3.24 -8.08 3.61
CA ALA A 30 -3.48 -7.19 4.73
C ALA A 30 -4.69 -6.28 4.51
N LYS A 31 -5.34 -5.91 5.61
CA LYS A 31 -6.40 -4.89 5.60
C LYS A 31 -5.75 -3.52 5.49
N VAL A 32 -6.28 -2.68 4.62
CA VAL A 32 -5.74 -1.34 4.37
C VAL A 32 -6.83 -0.28 4.43
N ALA A 33 -6.44 0.92 4.87
CA ALA A 33 -7.22 2.13 4.79
C ALA A 33 -6.58 3.06 3.75
N ILE A 34 -7.41 3.78 3.01
CA ILE A 34 -6.96 4.79 2.05
C ILE A 34 -7.36 6.14 2.60
N TYR A 35 -6.41 7.06 2.71
CA TYR A 35 -6.67 8.41 3.21
C TYR A 35 -5.74 9.44 2.58
N LYS A 36 -6.16 10.70 2.60
CA LYS A 36 -5.32 11.82 2.20
C LYS A 36 -4.18 12.01 3.20
N GLN A 37 -2.95 11.77 2.77
CA GLN A 37 -1.76 11.97 3.59
C GLN A 37 -1.41 13.45 3.66
N ASN A 38 -0.95 13.91 4.82
CA ASN A 38 -0.45 15.28 5.04
C ASN A 38 0.96 15.29 5.65
N GLU A 39 1.62 14.12 5.68
CA GLU A 39 2.91 13.94 6.37
C GLU A 39 4.09 14.18 5.43
N CYS A 40 3.98 13.76 4.16
CA CYS A 40 4.98 14.08 3.16
C CYS A 40 4.66 15.39 2.43
N GLY A 41 5.73 16.04 1.96
CA GLY A 41 5.65 17.26 1.16
C GLY A 41 5.04 17.04 -0.23
N PRO A 42 4.98 18.09 -1.06
CA PRO A 42 4.29 18.09 -2.36
C PRO A 42 4.90 17.13 -3.40
N ASP A 43 6.09 16.59 -3.14
CA ASP A 43 6.77 15.62 -4.01
C ASP A 43 6.20 14.20 -3.88
N VAL A 44 5.30 13.96 -2.92
CA VAL A 44 4.64 12.67 -2.71
C VAL A 44 3.16 12.79 -3.05
N GLN A 45 2.62 11.71 -3.62
CA GLN A 45 1.23 11.65 -4.01
C GLN A 45 0.28 11.78 -2.80
N PRO A 46 -0.88 12.43 -2.95
CA PRO A 46 -1.70 12.88 -1.83
C PRO A 46 -2.48 11.78 -1.11
N TYR A 47 -2.67 10.57 -1.67
CA TYR A 47 -3.42 9.50 -1.00
C TYR A 47 -2.49 8.35 -0.62
N ALA A 48 -2.49 7.94 0.65
CA ALA A 48 -1.72 6.80 1.12
C ALA A 48 -2.60 5.54 1.23
N ILE A 49 -2.03 4.40 0.88
CA ILE A 49 -2.54 3.07 1.23
C ILE A 49 -1.82 2.63 2.50
N ALA A 50 -2.49 2.71 3.65
CA ALA A 50 -1.90 2.35 4.94
C ALA A 50 -2.43 1.01 5.44
N VAL A 51 -1.57 0.18 6.04
CA VAL A 51 -1.98 -1.06 6.68
C VAL A 51 -2.72 -0.77 7.98
N ALA A 52 -3.95 -1.25 8.08
CA ALA A 52 -4.85 -0.97 9.18
C ALA A 52 -4.26 -1.46 10.53
N GLY A 53 -4.27 -0.56 11.52
CA GLY A 53 -3.74 -0.83 12.86
C GLY A 53 -2.21 -0.76 12.95
N THR A 54 -1.55 -0.15 11.97
CA THR A 54 -0.10 0.06 11.94
C THR A 54 0.24 1.39 11.27
N ASP A 55 1.48 1.85 11.43
CA ASP A 55 2.00 3.05 10.75
C ASP A 55 2.66 2.72 9.40
N PHE A 56 2.45 1.50 8.87
CA PHE A 56 3.11 1.04 7.64
C PHE A 56 2.32 1.42 6.39
N TRP A 57 2.98 2.06 5.43
CA TRP A 57 2.41 2.42 4.14
C TRP A 57 2.84 1.47 3.02
N ILE A 58 1.88 1.11 2.18
CA ILE A 58 2.09 0.25 1.02
C ILE A 58 2.54 1.06 -0.18
N GLU A 59 1.85 2.17 -0.46
CA GLU A 59 2.12 3.06 -1.60
C GLU A 59 1.35 4.38 -1.43
N CYS A 60 1.79 5.43 -2.15
CA CYS A 60 1.03 6.66 -2.32
C CYS A 60 0.51 6.79 -3.77
N CYS A 61 -0.73 7.26 -3.94
CA CYS A 61 -1.42 7.38 -5.22
C CYS A 61 -2.05 8.77 -5.40
N GLU A 62 -2.23 9.16 -6.67
CA GLU A 62 -2.76 10.47 -7.04
C GLU A 62 -4.22 10.66 -6.63
N THR A 63 -5.01 9.59 -6.69
CA THR A 63 -6.45 9.59 -6.38
C THR A 63 -6.82 8.38 -5.52
N PRO A 64 -7.93 8.45 -4.75
CA PRO A 64 -8.39 7.31 -3.96
C PRO A 64 -8.81 6.14 -4.85
N GLU A 65 -9.32 6.38 -6.06
CA GLU A 65 -9.69 5.33 -7.01
C GLU A 65 -8.45 4.56 -7.52
N ALA A 66 -7.35 5.27 -7.78
CA ALA A 66 -6.07 4.64 -8.14
C ALA A 66 -5.54 3.79 -6.98
N ALA A 67 -5.66 4.28 -5.74
CA ALA A 67 -5.27 3.55 -4.54
C ALA A 67 -6.10 2.27 -4.33
N VAL A 68 -7.42 2.33 -4.52
CA VAL A 68 -8.30 1.15 -4.43
C VAL A 68 -7.94 0.13 -5.50
N THR A 69 -7.70 0.58 -6.73
CA THR A 69 -7.33 -0.29 -7.85
C THR A 69 -6.02 -1.01 -7.56
N LEU A 70 -4.99 -0.27 -7.17
CA LEU A 70 -3.68 -0.85 -6.82
C LEU A 70 -3.78 -1.82 -5.64
N ALA A 71 -4.54 -1.47 -4.59
CA ALA A 71 -4.76 -2.37 -3.46
C ALA A 71 -5.39 -3.70 -3.91
N GLY A 72 -6.35 -3.66 -4.83
CA GLY A 72 -6.96 -4.85 -5.42
C GLY A 72 -5.95 -5.69 -6.21
N GLU A 73 -5.14 -5.08 -7.07
CA GLU A 73 -4.09 -5.76 -7.85
C GLU A 73 -3.04 -6.43 -6.96
N LEU A 74 -2.73 -5.81 -5.82
CA LEU A 74 -1.81 -6.33 -4.81
C LEU A 74 -2.44 -7.36 -3.87
N GLY A 75 -3.73 -7.68 -4.03
CA GLY A 75 -4.44 -8.67 -3.19
C GLY A 75 -4.74 -8.18 -1.77
N LEU A 76 -4.74 -6.87 -1.55
CA LEU A 76 -5.04 -6.23 -0.27
C LEU A 76 -6.56 -6.06 -0.09
N LYS A 77 -6.98 -5.90 1.17
CA LYS A 77 -8.39 -5.73 1.53
C LYS A 77 -8.63 -4.31 1.99
N VAL A 78 -9.19 -3.48 1.11
CA VAL A 78 -9.60 -2.12 1.48
C VAL A 78 -10.78 -2.21 2.46
N ILE A 79 -10.62 -1.63 3.66
CA ILE A 79 -11.67 -1.60 4.68
C ILE A 79 -12.30 -0.22 4.86
N GLU A 80 -11.54 0.84 4.57
CA GLU A 80 -11.98 2.23 4.71
C GLU A 80 -11.35 3.09 3.61
N VAL A 81 -12.10 4.07 3.11
CA VAL A 81 -11.65 5.07 2.14
C VAL A 81 -12.10 6.43 2.62
N HIS A 82 -11.15 7.31 2.88
CA HIS A 82 -11.35 8.69 3.29
C HIS A 82 -10.84 9.60 2.15
N PRO A 83 -11.72 10.02 1.23
CA PRO A 83 -11.36 10.92 0.14
C PRO A 83 -10.99 12.33 0.66
#